data_AF-A0A378MFN3-F1
#
_entry.id   AF-A0A378MFN3-F1
#
_cell.length_a   1.000
_cell.length_b   1.000
_cell.length_c   1.000
_cell.angle_alpha   90.00
_cell.angle_beta   90.00
_cell.angle_gamma   90.00
#
_symmetry.space_group_name_H-M   'P 1'
#
loop_
_entity.id
_entity.type
_entity.pdbx_description
1 polymer ?
#
loop_
_entity_poly.entity_id
_entity_poly.type
_entity_poly.pdbx_seq_one_letter_code
_entity_poly.pdbx_strand_id
1 'polypeptide(L)'
;MNKALKQGKNLFFTPGVYKIDQTLKVTKPNTVILGTGLATLENKSKGGAIKVADVDGVTLAGLLIDQETSSKTFVQIGDKNAHKNHKNNPTLLTDVFLRVGGTKDIKTSANTVVEVNSNDVIGDDLWIWRADHSQGVGWTKNETDYGMIVNGDRVTMYGLFNEHHQKYQLLWNGEYGSTYFYQSESPYDPQKQSDWMSHNGKVKGYASYKVSNQVKHHLAQGIGAYGVFVATNGAPMEMENGVEVPNRPDVKVINACTIELGGSDDPDRAVNHVINGTGISTKEIRRPFILKYVNGKSTLPDGSVVDGK
;
A
#
# COMPACT_ATOMS: atom_id res chain seq x y z
N MET A 1 -14.15 0.22 -24.67
CA MET A 1 -13.55 -0.81 -23.79
C MET A 1 -14.61 -1.66 -23.08
N ASN A 2 -15.49 -1.09 -22.25
CA ASN A 2 -16.52 -1.85 -21.51
C ASN A 2 -17.43 -2.75 -22.37
N LYS A 3 -17.81 -2.33 -23.58
CA LYS A 3 -18.58 -3.20 -24.51
C LYS A 3 -17.82 -4.49 -24.84
N ALA A 4 -16.51 -4.42 -25.05
CA ALA A 4 -15.67 -5.58 -25.34
C ALA A 4 -15.58 -6.51 -24.13
N LEU A 5 -15.35 -5.96 -22.93
CA LEU A 5 -15.36 -6.71 -21.67
C LEU A 5 -16.70 -7.42 -21.43
N LYS A 6 -17.83 -6.75 -21.67
CA LYS A 6 -19.18 -7.35 -21.56
C LYS A 6 -19.38 -8.52 -22.52
N GLN A 7 -18.75 -8.46 -23.70
CA GLN A 7 -18.74 -9.51 -24.71
C GLN A 7 -17.74 -10.65 -24.41
N GLY A 8 -17.02 -10.61 -23.28
CA GLY A 8 -16.04 -11.62 -22.92
C GLY A 8 -14.70 -11.50 -23.64
N LYS A 9 -14.40 -10.33 -24.20
CA LYS A 9 -13.08 -10.07 -24.81
C LYS A 9 -12.09 -9.57 -23.77
N ASN A 10 -10.83 -9.95 -23.97
CA ASN A 10 -9.68 -9.33 -23.31
C ASN A 10 -9.42 -7.92 -23.86
N LEU A 11 -8.62 -7.16 -23.12
CA LEU A 11 -8.09 -5.87 -23.58
C LEU A 11 -6.58 -5.94 -23.69
N PHE A 12 -6.05 -5.51 -24.82
CA PHE A 12 -4.62 -5.37 -25.07
C PHE A 12 -4.32 -3.91 -25.40
N PHE A 13 -3.50 -3.28 -24.57
CA PHE A 13 -3.04 -1.90 -24.73
C PHE A 13 -1.62 -1.91 -25.27
N THR A 14 -1.46 -1.40 -26.49
CA THR A 14 -0.13 -1.08 -27.04
C THR A 14 0.51 0.08 -26.24
N PRO A 15 1.80 0.38 -26.43
CA PRO A 15 2.42 1.51 -25.76
C PRO A 15 1.67 2.82 -26.07
N GLY A 16 1.31 3.56 -25.03
CA GLY A 16 0.57 4.83 -25.17
C GLY A 16 -0.18 5.27 -23.91
N VAL A 17 -0.75 6.48 -23.97
CA VAL A 17 -1.59 7.06 -22.90
C VAL A 17 -3.04 7.07 -23.37
N TYR A 18 -3.89 6.33 -22.65
CA TYR A 18 -5.30 6.10 -22.98
C TYR A 18 -6.19 6.79 -21.96
N LYS A 19 -6.96 7.77 -22.43
CA LYS A 19 -7.96 8.44 -21.61
C LYS A 19 -9.16 7.53 -21.41
N ILE A 20 -9.54 7.28 -20.16
CA ILE A 20 -10.78 6.59 -19.80
C ILE A 20 -11.67 7.51 -18.97
N ASP A 21 -12.92 7.65 -19.38
CA ASP A 21 -13.95 8.48 -18.72
C ASP A 21 -14.99 7.63 -17.96
N GLN A 22 -14.98 6.31 -18.20
CA GLN A 22 -15.80 5.32 -17.53
C GLN A 22 -14.92 4.23 -16.91
N THR A 23 -15.21 3.88 -15.65
CA THR A 23 -14.61 2.72 -14.98
C THR A 23 -14.72 1.47 -15.84
N LEU A 24 -13.59 0.79 -16.05
CA LEU A 24 -13.55 -0.52 -16.70
C LEU A 24 -14.13 -1.57 -15.75
N LYS A 25 -15.23 -2.21 -16.16
CA LYS A 25 -15.93 -3.22 -15.36
C LYS A 25 -15.64 -4.61 -15.89
N VAL A 26 -14.82 -5.37 -15.16
CA VAL A 26 -14.48 -6.76 -15.49
C VAL A 26 -15.42 -7.67 -14.73
N THR A 27 -16.28 -8.39 -15.44
CA THR A 27 -17.33 -9.26 -14.84
C THR A 27 -17.28 -10.69 -15.35
N LYS A 28 -16.34 -10.99 -16.25
CA LYS A 28 -16.16 -12.32 -16.83
C LYS A 28 -14.90 -12.95 -16.26
N PRO A 29 -14.96 -14.23 -15.84
CA PRO A 29 -13.77 -14.93 -15.39
C PRO A 29 -12.73 -15.02 -16.51
N ASN A 30 -11.46 -15.16 -16.14
CA ASN A 30 -10.33 -15.30 -17.08
C ASN A 30 -10.12 -14.12 -18.02
N THR A 31 -10.69 -12.95 -17.71
CA THR A 31 -10.45 -11.74 -18.51
C THR A 31 -9.02 -11.26 -18.28
N VAL A 32 -8.30 -11.03 -19.36
CA VAL A 32 -6.97 -10.44 -19.35
C VAL A 32 -7.05 -8.98 -19.79
N ILE A 33 -6.48 -8.08 -18.99
CA ILE A 33 -6.17 -6.70 -19.36
C ILE A 33 -4.66 -6.55 -19.33
N LEU A 34 -4.04 -6.50 -20.50
CA LEU A 34 -2.59 -6.46 -20.66
C LEU A 34 -2.17 -5.14 -21.30
N GLY A 35 -1.21 -4.46 -20.70
CA GLY A 35 -0.49 -3.33 -21.27
C GLY A 35 0.95 -3.68 -21.63
N THR A 36 1.52 -2.94 -22.57
CA THR A 36 2.93 -3.06 -22.98
C THR A 36 3.56 -1.69 -23.05
N GLY A 37 4.87 -1.59 -22.76
CA GLY A 37 5.60 -0.33 -22.83
C GLY A 37 5.03 0.77 -21.93
N LEU A 38 4.68 0.42 -20.68
CA LEU A 38 4.02 1.32 -19.71
C LEU A 38 2.74 1.95 -20.25
N ALA A 39 1.88 1.14 -20.87
CA ALA A 39 0.56 1.57 -21.30
C ALA A 39 -0.18 2.22 -20.12
N THR A 40 -0.52 3.49 -20.28
CA THR A 40 -1.05 4.33 -19.20
C THR A 40 -2.54 4.53 -19.37
N LEU A 41 -3.32 4.26 -18.33
CA LEU A 41 -4.73 4.61 -18.25
C LEU A 41 -4.86 5.95 -17.52
N GLU A 42 -5.05 7.04 -18.27
CA GLU A 42 -5.36 8.36 -17.71
C GLU A 42 -6.85 8.38 -17.32
N ASN A 43 -7.12 8.22 -16.02
CA ASN A 43 -8.48 8.00 -15.52
C ASN A 43 -9.19 9.29 -15.11
N LYS A 44 -10.25 9.60 -15.83
CA LYS A 44 -11.20 10.70 -15.57
C LYS A 44 -12.51 10.23 -14.94
N SER A 45 -12.64 8.93 -14.68
CA SER A 45 -13.87 8.38 -14.10
C SER A 45 -13.93 8.61 -12.59
N LYS A 46 -15.04 9.18 -12.13
CA LYS A 46 -15.38 9.33 -10.69
C LYS A 46 -15.57 7.98 -9.96
N GLY A 47 -15.74 6.90 -10.72
CA GLY A 47 -15.95 5.56 -10.17
C GLY A 47 -14.67 4.77 -9.90
N GLY A 48 -13.49 5.32 -10.21
CA GLY A 48 -12.23 4.58 -10.27
C GLY A 48 -11.91 4.07 -11.67
N ALA A 49 -10.70 3.57 -11.88
CA ALA A 49 -10.19 3.16 -13.18
C ALA A 49 -10.69 1.75 -13.55
N ILE A 50 -10.53 0.79 -12.64
CA ILE A 50 -10.84 -0.62 -12.89
C ILE A 50 -11.59 -1.20 -11.68
N LYS A 51 -12.70 -1.90 -11.97
CA LYS A 51 -13.40 -2.75 -11.00
C LYS A 51 -13.53 -4.15 -11.54
N VAL A 52 -12.98 -5.09 -10.80
CA VAL A 52 -13.10 -6.52 -11.06
C VAL A 52 -14.17 -7.07 -10.12
N ALA A 53 -15.19 -7.72 -10.67
CA ALA A 53 -16.18 -8.45 -9.87
C ALA A 53 -15.54 -9.67 -9.20
N ASP A 54 -16.23 -10.27 -8.23
CA ASP A 54 -15.75 -11.48 -7.53
C ASP A 54 -15.84 -12.73 -8.42
N VAL A 55 -14.93 -12.84 -9.39
CA VAL A 55 -14.82 -13.88 -10.43
C VAL A 55 -13.39 -14.40 -10.57
N ASP A 56 -13.25 -15.63 -11.04
CA ASP A 56 -11.96 -16.33 -11.14
C ASP A 56 -11.03 -15.77 -12.23
N GLY A 57 -9.73 -15.88 -12.02
CA GLY A 57 -8.70 -15.88 -13.07
C GLY A 57 -8.49 -14.56 -13.82
N VAL A 58 -9.00 -13.43 -13.32
CA VAL A 58 -8.76 -12.14 -13.97
C VAL A 58 -7.28 -11.79 -13.86
N THR A 59 -6.69 -11.27 -14.92
CA THR A 59 -5.29 -10.80 -14.93
C THR A 59 -5.24 -9.33 -15.34
N LEU A 60 -4.69 -8.48 -14.49
CA LEU A 60 -4.27 -7.12 -14.84
C LEU A 60 -2.74 -7.10 -14.90
N ALA A 61 -2.18 -6.76 -16.06
CA ALA A 61 -0.74 -6.87 -16.29
C ALA A 61 -0.16 -5.68 -17.06
N GLY A 62 0.98 -5.15 -16.62
CA GLY A 62 1.77 -4.16 -17.37
C GLY A 62 1.08 -2.81 -17.59
N LEU A 63 0.39 -2.30 -16.56
CA LEU A 63 -0.42 -1.09 -16.65
C LEU A 63 0.10 -0.01 -15.69
N LEU A 64 0.17 1.23 -16.18
CA LEU A 64 0.21 2.41 -15.32
C LEU A 64 -1.19 3.02 -15.22
N ILE A 65 -1.70 3.22 -14.02
CA ILE A 65 -2.99 3.85 -13.76
C ILE A 65 -2.71 5.24 -13.21
N ASP A 66 -2.97 6.26 -14.02
CA ASP A 66 -2.70 7.66 -13.72
C ASP A 66 -4.03 8.36 -13.44
N GLN A 67 -4.29 8.69 -12.18
CA GLN A 67 -5.59 9.24 -11.79
C GLN A 67 -5.64 10.75 -11.94
N GLU A 68 -6.69 11.26 -12.61
CA GLU A 68 -6.95 12.70 -12.73
C GLU A 68 -8.15 13.20 -11.94
N THR A 69 -9.08 12.31 -11.61
CA THR A 69 -10.34 12.68 -10.96
C THR A 69 -10.45 12.00 -9.62
N SER A 70 -10.79 12.74 -8.56
CA SER A 70 -11.03 12.14 -7.25
C SER A 70 -12.08 11.03 -7.31
N SER A 71 -11.79 9.90 -6.68
CA SER A 71 -12.71 8.78 -6.55
C SER A 71 -12.44 8.03 -5.26
N LYS A 72 -13.43 7.30 -4.74
CA LYS A 72 -13.24 6.58 -3.47
C LYS A 72 -12.13 5.53 -3.54
N THR A 73 -12.11 4.78 -4.64
CA THR A 73 -11.17 3.68 -4.91
C THR A 73 -10.76 3.71 -6.38
N PHE A 74 -9.47 3.57 -6.70
CA PHE A 74 -9.01 3.61 -8.10
C PHE A 74 -9.07 2.23 -8.74
N VAL A 75 -8.54 1.21 -8.05
CA VAL A 75 -8.63 -0.20 -8.46
C VAL A 75 -9.30 -0.99 -7.36
N GLN A 76 -10.37 -1.70 -7.71
CA GLN A 76 -11.09 -2.58 -6.79
C GLN A 76 -11.10 -4.00 -7.34
N ILE A 77 -10.60 -4.96 -6.56
CA ILE A 77 -10.59 -6.38 -6.88
C ILE A 77 -11.58 -7.10 -5.99
N GLY A 78 -12.68 -7.58 -6.56
CA GLY A 78 -13.79 -8.16 -5.83
C GLY A 78 -14.76 -7.12 -5.27
N ASP A 79 -16.00 -7.55 -5.12
CA ASP A 79 -17.03 -6.77 -4.45
C ASP A 79 -16.77 -6.69 -2.94
N LYS A 80 -17.33 -5.69 -2.27
CA LYS A 80 -17.23 -5.60 -0.80
C LYS A 80 -17.90 -6.82 -0.18
N ASN A 81 -17.28 -7.36 0.88
CA ASN A 81 -17.72 -8.60 1.53
C ASN A 81 -17.71 -9.80 0.54
N ALA A 82 -16.79 -9.80 -0.42
CA ALA A 82 -16.50 -10.99 -1.20
C ALA A 82 -15.98 -12.10 -0.29
N HIS A 83 -16.47 -13.32 -0.50
CA HIS A 83 -16.13 -14.49 0.31
C HIS A 83 -15.89 -15.74 -0.53
N LYS A 84 -15.93 -15.63 -1.87
CA LYS A 84 -15.64 -16.78 -2.74
C LYS A 84 -14.19 -17.21 -2.59
N ASN A 85 -13.97 -18.50 -2.79
CA ASN A 85 -12.64 -19.08 -2.80
C ASN A 85 -12.16 -19.13 -4.26
N HIS A 86 -11.01 -18.52 -4.53
CA HIS A 86 -10.39 -18.45 -5.86
C HIS A 86 -9.05 -19.21 -5.91
N LYS A 87 -8.72 -20.03 -4.91
CA LYS A 87 -7.43 -20.71 -4.77
C LYS A 87 -6.93 -21.43 -6.02
N ASN A 88 -7.84 -22.03 -6.79
CA ASN A 88 -7.49 -22.82 -7.98
C ASN A 88 -7.32 -21.95 -9.25
N ASN A 89 -7.78 -20.71 -9.22
CA ASN A 89 -7.72 -19.78 -10.35
C ASN A 89 -7.83 -18.32 -9.83
N PRO A 90 -6.81 -17.83 -9.12
CA PRO A 90 -6.88 -16.53 -8.46
C PRO A 90 -6.84 -15.37 -9.45
N THR A 91 -7.29 -14.20 -9.02
CA THR A 91 -7.00 -12.96 -9.77
C THR A 91 -5.53 -12.58 -9.57
N LEU A 92 -4.85 -12.20 -10.66
CA LEU A 92 -3.46 -11.78 -10.70
C LEU A 92 -3.35 -10.28 -11.04
N LEU A 93 -2.56 -9.55 -10.26
CA LEU A 93 -2.06 -8.21 -10.58
C LEU A 93 -0.54 -8.30 -10.74
N THR A 94 -0.01 -7.99 -11.91
CA THR A 94 1.44 -8.05 -12.15
C THR A 94 1.96 -6.86 -12.96
N ASP A 95 3.06 -6.25 -12.53
CA ASP A 95 3.58 -5.02 -13.13
C ASP A 95 2.49 -3.92 -13.24
N VAL A 96 1.74 -3.73 -12.15
CA VAL A 96 0.65 -2.73 -12.08
C VAL A 96 1.08 -1.58 -11.20
N PHE A 97 1.17 -0.40 -11.81
CA PHE A 97 1.67 0.81 -11.20
C PHE A 97 0.55 1.84 -11.08
N LEU A 98 0.53 2.58 -9.99
CA LEU A 98 -0.50 3.57 -9.70
C LEU A 98 0.15 4.88 -9.30
N ARG A 99 -0.32 5.96 -9.93
CA ARG A 99 0.18 7.31 -9.68
C ARG A 99 -0.97 8.24 -9.28
N VAL A 100 -0.76 8.99 -8.19
CA VAL A 100 -1.70 10.00 -7.69
C VAL A 100 -1.03 11.38 -7.65
N GLY A 101 -1.32 12.21 -8.65
CA GLY A 101 -0.64 13.50 -8.85
C GLY A 101 0.71 13.35 -9.59
N GLY A 102 1.52 14.40 -9.58
CA GLY A 102 2.86 14.43 -10.16
C GLY A 102 2.91 14.87 -11.63
N THR A 103 1.90 14.54 -12.44
CA THR A 103 1.93 14.82 -13.89
C THR A 103 1.24 16.10 -14.31
N LYS A 104 0.23 16.55 -13.54
CA LYS A 104 -0.63 17.68 -13.88
C LYS A 104 -0.98 18.46 -12.61
N ASP A 105 -1.15 19.78 -12.75
CA ASP A 105 -1.61 20.63 -11.65
C ASP A 105 -3.13 20.53 -11.44
N ILE A 106 -3.57 19.33 -11.05
CA ILE A 106 -4.97 19.02 -10.78
C ILE A 106 -5.09 18.35 -9.41
N LYS A 107 -6.12 18.74 -8.66
CA LYS A 107 -6.43 18.09 -7.40
C LYS A 107 -7.00 16.70 -7.67
N THR A 108 -6.38 15.68 -7.08
CA THR A 108 -6.82 14.27 -7.16
C THR A 108 -6.84 13.68 -5.77
N SER A 109 -7.82 12.84 -5.46
CA SER A 109 -7.86 12.19 -4.15
C SER A 109 -8.52 10.82 -4.14
N ALA A 110 -8.15 10.02 -3.15
CA ALA A 110 -8.73 8.71 -2.87
C ALA A 110 -8.91 8.45 -1.36
N ASN A 111 -9.91 7.64 -1.01
CA ASN A 111 -9.87 6.99 0.30
C ASN A 111 -8.86 5.83 0.25
N THR A 112 -8.87 5.05 -0.83
CA THR A 112 -7.98 3.90 -0.99
C THR A 112 -7.53 3.82 -2.43
N VAL A 113 -6.24 3.69 -2.73
CA VAL A 113 -5.82 3.59 -4.13
C VAL A 113 -6.16 2.20 -4.69
N VAL A 114 -5.78 1.13 -3.97
CA VAL A 114 -6.09 -0.27 -4.31
C VAL A 114 -6.88 -0.96 -3.18
N GLU A 115 -8.08 -1.46 -3.48
CA GLU A 115 -8.90 -2.23 -2.53
C GLU A 115 -9.02 -3.68 -3.02
N VAL A 116 -8.46 -4.63 -2.27
CA VAL A 116 -8.49 -6.07 -2.56
C VAL A 116 -9.48 -6.75 -1.63
N ASN A 117 -10.64 -7.12 -2.15
CA ASN A 117 -11.70 -7.80 -1.40
C ASN A 117 -11.78 -9.30 -1.69
N SER A 118 -11.51 -9.72 -2.93
CA SER A 118 -11.50 -11.15 -3.28
C SER A 118 -10.42 -11.91 -2.53
N ASN A 119 -10.73 -13.14 -2.13
CA ASN A 119 -9.75 -14.04 -1.56
C ASN A 119 -8.74 -14.52 -2.61
N ASP A 120 -7.62 -15.04 -2.13
CA ASP A 120 -6.61 -15.76 -2.93
C ASP A 120 -5.89 -14.91 -3.99
N VAL A 121 -6.14 -13.59 -4.05
CA VAL A 121 -5.50 -12.67 -5.01
C VAL A 121 -3.98 -12.72 -4.90
N ILE A 122 -3.30 -12.71 -6.04
CA ILE A 122 -1.86 -12.60 -6.15
C ILE A 122 -1.50 -11.21 -6.70
N GLY A 123 -0.68 -10.46 -5.97
CA GLY A 123 0.02 -9.29 -6.49
C GLY A 123 1.51 -9.60 -6.65
N ASP A 124 2.10 -9.20 -7.78
CA ASP A 124 3.51 -9.43 -8.10
C ASP A 124 4.08 -8.22 -8.83
N ASP A 125 5.02 -7.50 -8.21
CA ASP A 125 5.53 -6.21 -8.68
C ASP A 125 4.45 -5.13 -8.80
N LEU A 126 4.09 -4.56 -7.65
CA LEU A 126 3.13 -3.45 -7.55
C LEU A 126 3.81 -2.22 -6.99
N TRP A 127 3.60 -1.07 -7.65
CA TRP A 127 4.01 0.23 -7.11
C TRP A 127 2.81 1.17 -6.98
N ILE A 128 2.49 1.53 -5.74
CA ILE A 128 1.38 2.40 -5.39
C ILE A 128 1.96 3.70 -4.86
N TRP A 129 1.95 4.74 -5.68
CA TRP A 129 2.70 5.95 -5.41
C TRP A 129 1.77 7.17 -5.36
N ARG A 130 1.59 7.73 -4.15
CA ARG A 130 1.12 9.10 -4.01
C ARG A 130 2.29 10.02 -4.32
N ALA A 131 2.18 10.84 -5.35
CA ALA A 131 3.30 11.64 -5.82
C ALA A 131 3.91 12.54 -4.73
N ASP A 132 5.22 12.49 -4.55
CA ASP A 132 5.97 13.32 -3.61
C ASP A 132 6.63 14.56 -4.26
N HIS A 133 6.66 14.63 -5.60
CA HIS A 133 7.26 15.72 -6.35
C HIS A 133 6.50 16.06 -7.65
N SER A 134 6.91 17.15 -8.31
CA SER A 134 6.32 17.69 -9.56
C SER A 134 4.96 18.40 -9.37
N GLN A 135 4.04 18.28 -10.31
CA GLN A 135 2.81 19.08 -10.37
C GLN A 135 1.66 18.48 -9.55
N GLY A 136 0.77 19.31 -9.00
CA GLY A 136 -0.40 18.82 -8.26
C GLY A 136 -0.05 18.08 -6.96
N VAL A 137 1.16 18.27 -6.42
CA VAL A 137 1.64 17.61 -5.20
C VAL A 137 1.59 18.53 -3.98
N GLY A 138 1.16 17.95 -2.86
CA GLY A 138 1.15 18.56 -1.54
C GLY A 138 0.06 17.95 -0.66
N TRP A 139 0.12 18.25 0.63
CA TRP A 139 -0.74 17.65 1.67
C TRP A 139 -2.24 17.71 1.37
N THR A 140 -2.68 18.74 0.63
CA THR A 140 -4.09 18.98 0.28
C THR A 140 -4.35 18.94 -1.23
N LYS A 141 -3.38 18.49 -2.04
CA LYS A 141 -3.46 18.48 -3.52
C LYS A 141 -3.66 17.07 -4.10
N ASN A 142 -2.92 16.08 -3.62
CA ASN A 142 -3.01 14.69 -4.07
C ASN A 142 -3.36 13.74 -2.90
N GLU A 143 -4.45 14.05 -2.20
CA GLU A 143 -4.82 13.41 -0.93
C GLU A 143 -5.19 11.94 -1.08
N THR A 144 -4.53 11.06 -0.34
CA THR A 144 -4.90 9.64 -0.28
C THR A 144 -4.80 9.15 1.15
N ASP A 145 -5.89 8.62 1.69
CA ASP A 145 -5.86 8.02 3.03
C ASP A 145 -4.97 6.76 3.03
N TYR A 146 -5.30 5.76 2.19
CA TYR A 146 -4.60 4.48 2.15
C TYR A 146 -4.08 4.17 0.75
N GLY A 147 -2.87 3.62 0.65
CA GLY A 147 -2.36 3.08 -0.61
C GLY A 147 -3.10 1.79 -0.98
N MET A 148 -3.06 0.80 -0.09
CA MET A 148 -3.75 -0.46 -0.28
C MET A 148 -4.51 -0.89 0.98
N ILE A 149 -5.73 -1.40 0.78
CA ILE A 149 -6.46 -2.16 1.79
C ILE A 149 -6.67 -3.58 1.26
N VAL A 150 -6.27 -4.58 2.04
CA VAL A 150 -6.50 -6.01 1.75
C VAL A 150 -7.52 -6.57 2.72
N ASN A 151 -8.73 -6.83 2.24
CA ASN A 151 -9.82 -7.44 2.99
C ASN A 151 -9.95 -8.95 2.74
N GLY A 152 -9.54 -9.43 1.57
CA GLY A 152 -9.62 -10.84 1.21
C GLY A 152 -8.63 -11.71 1.99
N ASP A 153 -9.04 -12.95 2.28
CA ASP A 153 -8.22 -13.98 2.89
C ASP A 153 -7.27 -14.63 1.88
N ARG A 154 -6.13 -15.15 2.35
CA ARG A 154 -5.13 -15.89 1.54
C ARG A 154 -4.54 -15.09 0.37
N VAL A 155 -4.62 -13.76 0.45
CA VAL A 155 -3.97 -12.86 -0.51
C VAL A 155 -2.45 -12.95 -0.34
N THR A 156 -1.72 -12.98 -1.45
CA THR A 156 -0.27 -13.01 -1.46
C THR A 156 0.28 -11.84 -2.28
N MET A 157 1.26 -11.13 -1.73
CA MET A 157 1.94 -10.01 -2.37
C MET A 157 3.44 -10.30 -2.48
N TYR A 158 3.99 -10.23 -3.69
CA TYR A 158 5.41 -10.30 -4.00
C TYR A 158 5.86 -8.94 -4.52
N GLY A 159 6.95 -8.39 -3.98
CA GLY A 159 7.49 -7.12 -4.49
C GLY A 159 6.50 -5.95 -4.39
N LEU A 160 6.06 -5.62 -3.16
CA LEU A 160 5.08 -4.54 -2.95
C LEU A 160 5.77 -3.23 -2.55
N PHE A 161 5.64 -2.21 -3.38
CA PHE A 161 6.11 -0.84 -3.16
C PHE A 161 4.90 0.07 -2.94
N ASN A 162 4.84 0.80 -1.83
CA ASN A 162 3.63 1.54 -1.45
C ASN A 162 3.95 2.78 -0.60
N GLU A 163 3.79 3.97 -1.16
CA GLU A 163 4.51 5.16 -0.70
C GLU A 163 3.64 6.43 -0.56
N HIS A 164 4.00 7.21 0.46
CA HIS A 164 3.61 8.59 0.72
C HIS A 164 2.13 8.87 1.02
N HIS A 165 1.29 7.87 1.24
CA HIS A 165 -0.11 8.03 1.63
C HIS A 165 -0.26 8.65 3.03
N GLN A 166 -1.38 9.33 3.28
CA GLN A 166 -1.58 10.17 4.47
C GLN A 166 -1.94 9.39 5.73
N LYS A 167 -2.37 8.13 5.60
CA LYS A 167 -2.59 7.20 6.73
C LYS A 167 -1.70 5.97 6.56
N TYR A 168 -2.21 4.76 6.77
CA TYR A 168 -1.45 3.54 6.56
C TYR A 168 -1.17 3.37 5.06
N GLN A 169 0.10 3.14 4.68
CA GLN A 169 0.43 2.80 3.30
C GLN A 169 -0.31 1.50 2.92
N LEU A 170 -0.22 0.49 3.79
CA LEU A 170 -0.95 -0.78 3.69
C LEU A 170 -1.74 -1.07 4.98
N LEU A 171 -3.03 -1.37 4.83
CA LEU A 171 -3.87 -1.95 5.88
C LEU A 171 -4.35 -3.36 5.48
N TRP A 172 -3.98 -4.35 6.28
CA TRP A 172 -4.34 -5.76 6.07
C TRP A 172 -5.39 -6.24 7.06
N ASN A 173 -6.53 -6.69 6.53
CA ASN A 173 -7.70 -7.14 7.28
C ASN A 173 -8.01 -8.64 7.10
N GLY A 174 -7.57 -9.26 6.00
CA GLY A 174 -7.82 -10.68 5.70
C GLY A 174 -6.89 -11.65 6.44
N GLU A 175 -7.35 -12.88 6.64
CA GLU A 175 -6.60 -13.97 7.28
C GLU A 175 -5.65 -14.67 6.31
N TYR A 176 -4.60 -15.30 6.85
CA TYR A 176 -3.62 -16.08 6.10
C TYR A 176 -2.95 -15.29 4.96
N GLY A 177 -2.84 -13.97 5.14
CA GLY A 177 -2.14 -13.10 4.22
C GLY A 177 -0.64 -13.34 4.22
N SER A 178 0.01 -13.14 3.08
CA SER A 178 1.46 -13.23 2.95
C SER A 178 2.03 -12.07 2.14
N THR A 179 3.12 -11.47 2.62
CA THR A 179 3.93 -10.52 1.85
C THR A 179 5.38 -10.97 1.82
N TYR A 180 5.95 -11.02 0.62
CA TYR A 180 7.36 -11.30 0.37
C TYR A 180 7.97 -10.09 -0.33
N PHE A 181 8.86 -9.41 0.37
CA PHE A 181 9.37 -8.09 0.03
C PHE A 181 8.30 -6.99 0.08
N TYR A 182 8.55 -5.99 0.91
CA TYR A 182 7.79 -4.76 0.99
C TYR A 182 8.73 -3.58 1.16
N GLN A 183 8.49 -2.51 0.41
CA GLN A 183 9.14 -1.23 0.61
C GLN A 183 8.08 -0.12 0.69
N SER A 184 8.39 0.88 1.51
CA SER A 184 7.59 2.09 1.59
C SER A 184 8.36 3.28 2.13
N GLU A 185 7.77 4.45 1.90
CA GLU A 185 8.15 5.72 2.49
C GLU A 185 6.93 6.43 3.07
N SER A 186 7.11 7.07 4.22
CA SER A 186 6.11 7.97 4.82
C SER A 186 5.84 9.17 3.90
N PRO A 187 4.71 9.90 4.07
CA PRO A 187 4.53 11.16 3.36
C PRO A 187 5.61 12.16 3.74
N TYR A 188 6.04 12.97 2.78
CA TYR A 188 7.06 14.00 3.02
C TYR A 188 6.46 15.25 3.66
N ASP A 189 5.17 15.45 3.46
CA ASP A 189 4.50 16.74 3.52
C ASP A 189 3.42 16.91 4.62
N PRO A 190 3.38 16.16 5.75
CA PRO A 190 2.54 16.56 6.86
C PRO A 190 3.02 17.91 7.43
N GLN A 191 2.10 18.83 7.74
CA GLN A 191 2.45 20.22 8.08
C GLN A 191 2.70 20.46 9.58
N LYS A 192 2.29 19.51 10.42
CA LYS A 192 2.57 19.45 11.87
C LYS A 192 2.21 18.06 12.37
N GLN A 193 2.86 17.63 13.46
CA GLN A 193 2.62 16.30 14.02
C GLN A 193 1.13 16.02 14.30
N SER A 194 0.38 17.01 14.79
CA SER A 194 -1.04 16.85 15.12
C SER A 194 -1.94 16.50 13.92
N ASP A 195 -1.51 16.85 12.70
CA ASP A 195 -2.24 16.52 11.47
C ASP A 195 -2.01 15.07 11.04
N TRP A 196 -0.97 14.44 11.59
CA TRP A 196 -0.54 13.09 11.24
C TRP A 196 -0.34 12.27 12.52
N MET A 197 -1.46 11.95 13.16
CA MET A 197 -1.55 11.08 14.34
C MET A 197 -2.53 9.94 14.06
N SER A 198 -2.19 8.73 14.50
CA SER A 198 -3.07 7.56 14.46
C SER A 198 -3.67 7.25 15.83
N HIS A 199 -4.43 6.16 15.93
CA HIS A 199 -5.08 5.70 17.17
C HIS A 199 -5.85 6.79 17.91
N ASN A 200 -6.67 7.55 17.16
CA ASN A 200 -7.46 8.68 17.67
C ASN A 200 -6.59 9.77 18.32
N GLY A 201 -5.45 10.11 17.71
CA GLY A 201 -4.58 11.19 18.18
C GLY A 201 -3.58 10.80 19.26
N LYS A 202 -3.45 9.50 19.59
CA LYS A 202 -2.61 9.02 20.69
C LYS A 202 -1.23 8.53 20.26
N VAL A 203 -1.05 8.24 18.98
CA VAL A 203 0.19 7.66 18.43
C VAL A 203 0.70 8.55 17.32
N LYS A 204 2.01 8.82 17.31
CA LYS A 204 2.68 9.67 16.32
C LYS A 204 2.70 8.98 14.96
N GLY A 205 2.12 9.61 13.95
CA GLY A 205 2.08 9.08 12.59
C GLY A 205 1.25 7.81 12.45
N TYR A 206 1.34 7.22 11.26
CA TYR A 206 0.71 5.94 10.91
C TYR A 206 1.81 4.95 10.55
N ALA A 207 1.68 3.70 11.01
CA ALA A 207 2.57 2.64 10.56
C ALA A 207 2.48 2.45 9.05
N SER A 208 3.58 2.06 8.41
CA SER A 208 3.50 1.80 6.98
C SER A 208 2.74 0.51 6.68
N TYR A 209 3.06 -0.53 7.44
CA TYR A 209 2.49 -1.86 7.29
C TYR A 209 1.63 -2.18 8.52
N LYS A 210 0.30 -2.03 8.39
CA LYS A 210 -0.64 -2.32 9.47
C LYS A 210 -1.39 -3.62 9.21
N VAL A 211 -1.18 -4.62 10.05
CA VAL A 211 -2.09 -5.77 10.17
C VAL A 211 -3.09 -5.47 11.28
N SER A 212 -4.37 -5.57 10.95
CA SER A 212 -5.47 -5.27 11.86
C SER A 212 -5.56 -6.27 13.04
N ASN A 213 -6.03 -5.80 14.19
CA ASN A 213 -5.94 -6.53 15.46
C ASN A 213 -6.72 -7.85 15.50
N GLN A 214 -7.73 -8.00 14.64
CA GLN A 214 -8.54 -9.21 14.53
C GLN A 214 -7.80 -10.38 13.86
N VAL A 215 -6.83 -10.09 12.97
CA VAL A 215 -6.13 -11.10 12.17
C VAL A 215 -5.37 -12.05 13.08
N LYS A 216 -5.50 -13.36 12.84
CA LYS A 216 -4.87 -14.43 13.62
C LYS A 216 -3.67 -15.04 12.92
N HIS A 217 -3.67 -15.09 11.59
CA HIS A 217 -2.61 -15.67 10.78
C HIS A 217 -2.11 -14.67 9.74
N HIS A 218 -0.82 -14.37 9.77
CA HIS A 218 -0.21 -13.46 8.79
C HIS A 218 1.30 -13.70 8.70
N LEU A 219 1.85 -13.60 7.49
CA LEU A 219 3.29 -13.62 7.27
C LEU A 219 3.72 -12.36 6.50
N ALA A 220 4.70 -11.65 7.01
CA ALA A 220 5.36 -10.56 6.29
C ALA A 220 6.88 -10.81 6.35
N GLN A 221 7.55 -10.85 5.19
CA GLN A 221 8.98 -11.14 5.11
C GLN A 221 9.72 -10.12 4.25
N GLY A 222 10.79 -9.54 4.78
CA GLY A 222 11.62 -8.56 4.07
C GLY A 222 10.92 -7.22 3.95
N ILE A 223 10.72 -6.52 5.08
CA ILE A 223 9.95 -5.29 5.17
C ILE A 223 10.90 -4.11 5.41
N GLY A 224 10.87 -3.12 4.52
CA GLY A 224 11.49 -1.81 4.72
C GLY A 224 10.41 -0.72 4.81
N ALA A 225 10.36 0.00 5.94
CA ALA A 225 9.43 1.11 6.13
C ALA A 225 10.19 2.38 6.53
N TYR A 226 10.29 3.35 5.63
CA TYR A 226 11.16 4.50 5.80
C TYR A 226 10.38 5.76 6.20
N GLY A 227 10.91 6.53 7.14
CA GLY A 227 10.46 7.89 7.45
C GLY A 227 11.22 8.90 6.61
N VAL A 228 10.55 9.94 6.09
CA VAL A 228 11.20 10.91 5.19
C VAL A 228 10.93 12.38 5.57
N PHE A 229 9.68 12.82 5.70
CA PHE A 229 9.34 14.13 6.32
C PHE A 229 10.14 15.36 5.83
N VAL A 230 10.49 15.45 4.54
CA VAL A 230 11.34 16.53 3.99
C VAL A 230 10.60 17.82 3.61
N ALA A 231 9.27 17.82 3.62
CA ALA A 231 8.42 18.92 3.15
C ALA A 231 7.41 19.39 4.22
N THR A 232 7.82 19.42 5.48
CA THR A 232 6.95 19.63 6.65
C THR A 232 6.82 21.09 7.10
N ASN A 233 7.36 22.04 6.32
CA ASN A 233 7.47 23.45 6.71
C ASN A 233 8.23 23.65 8.04
N GLY A 234 9.23 22.81 8.30
CA GLY A 234 10.09 22.88 9.50
C GLY A 234 9.44 22.30 10.76
N ALA A 235 8.27 21.67 10.67
CA ALA A 235 7.68 21.00 11.82
C ALA A 235 8.47 19.72 12.16
N PRO A 236 8.77 19.47 13.46
CA PRO A 236 9.24 18.18 13.92
C PRO A 236 8.22 17.09 13.65
N MET A 237 8.68 15.96 13.12
CA MET A 237 7.84 14.85 12.69
C MET A 237 8.45 13.52 13.08
N GLU A 238 7.70 12.73 13.82
CA GLU A 238 8.06 11.36 14.14
C GLU A 238 6.97 10.38 13.72
N MET A 239 7.40 9.16 13.47
CA MET A 239 6.57 7.98 13.23
C MET A 239 6.84 6.98 14.34
N GLU A 240 5.80 6.62 15.08
CA GLU A 240 5.97 5.77 16.25
C GLU A 240 6.48 4.37 15.88
N ASN A 241 5.89 3.76 14.84
CA ASN A 241 6.20 2.40 14.43
C ASN A 241 6.30 2.30 12.91
N GLY A 242 7.35 1.65 12.39
CA GLY A 242 7.45 1.13 11.02
C GLY A 242 6.27 0.25 10.63
N VAL A 243 6.03 -0.74 11.51
CA VAL A 243 5.10 -1.84 11.31
C VAL A 243 4.21 -1.98 12.54
N GLU A 244 2.93 -2.28 12.33
CA GLU A 244 2.02 -2.60 13.42
C GLU A 244 1.27 -3.91 13.14
N VAL A 245 1.39 -4.89 14.04
CA VAL A 245 0.71 -6.19 13.87
C VAL A 245 0.08 -6.71 15.17
N PRO A 246 -0.86 -7.67 15.14
CA PRO A 246 -1.35 -8.31 16.36
C PRO A 246 -0.26 -9.10 17.09
N ASN A 247 -0.27 -9.05 18.42
CA ASN A 247 0.58 -9.90 19.25
C ASN A 247 -0.01 -11.32 19.32
N ARG A 248 0.26 -12.13 18.29
CA ARG A 248 -0.24 -13.51 18.19
C ARG A 248 0.85 -14.48 17.73
N PRO A 249 0.76 -15.79 18.08
CA PRO A 249 1.73 -16.80 17.68
C PRO A 249 1.87 -17.00 16.16
N ASP A 250 0.76 -16.84 15.43
CA ASP A 250 0.70 -17.09 13.98
C ASP A 250 0.72 -15.82 13.12
N VAL A 251 0.95 -14.68 13.75
CA VAL A 251 1.30 -13.41 13.07
C VAL A 251 2.81 -13.24 13.18
N LYS A 252 3.50 -13.32 12.04
CA LYS A 252 4.96 -13.36 11.97
C LYS A 252 5.46 -12.27 11.03
N VAL A 253 6.41 -11.47 11.51
CA VAL A 253 7.19 -10.58 10.65
C VAL A 253 8.65 -11.04 10.69
N ILE A 254 9.23 -11.32 9.53
CA ILE A 254 10.60 -11.81 9.39
C ILE A 254 11.39 -10.76 8.63
N ASN A 255 12.55 -10.34 9.17
CA ASN A 255 13.42 -9.34 8.56
C ASN A 255 12.69 -8.01 8.27
N ALA A 256 12.56 -7.17 9.29
CA ALA A 256 12.00 -5.83 9.16
C ALA A 256 13.04 -4.77 9.53
N CYS A 257 13.06 -3.66 8.79
CA CYS A 257 13.88 -2.51 9.09
C CYS A 257 13.13 -1.20 8.88
N THR A 258 13.63 -0.17 9.56
CA THR A 258 13.26 1.22 9.33
C THR A 258 14.50 2.05 9.06
N ILE A 259 14.32 3.18 8.40
CA ILE A 259 15.34 4.19 8.15
C ILE A 259 14.64 5.55 8.20
N GLU A 260 15.30 6.57 8.74
CA GLU A 260 14.93 7.96 8.49
C GLU A 260 15.84 8.47 7.36
N LEU A 261 15.23 8.86 6.23
CA LEU A 261 15.92 9.26 5.00
C LEU A 261 16.01 10.77 4.81
N GLY A 262 15.14 11.55 5.46
CA GLY A 262 15.04 12.98 5.23
C GLY A 262 16.08 13.83 5.95
N GLY A 263 16.82 13.23 6.87
CA GLY A 263 17.93 13.84 7.59
C GLY A 263 18.35 12.92 8.72
N SER A 264 19.21 11.93 8.46
CA SER A 264 19.63 10.94 9.46
C SER A 264 20.28 11.52 10.72
N ASP A 265 20.60 12.82 10.69
CA ASP A 265 21.20 13.59 11.79
C ASP A 265 20.26 14.72 12.31
N ASP A 266 19.03 14.81 11.80
CA ASP A 266 18.01 15.78 12.22
C ASP A 266 17.27 15.26 13.47
N PRO A 267 17.50 15.84 14.67
CA PRO A 267 16.89 15.37 15.91
C PRO A 267 15.37 15.53 15.93
N ASP A 268 14.80 16.34 15.03
CA ASP A 268 13.38 16.60 14.92
C ASP A 268 12.64 15.56 14.07
N ARG A 269 13.35 14.54 13.57
CA ARG A 269 12.78 13.46 12.75
C ARG A 269 13.16 12.08 13.26
N ALA A 270 12.20 11.15 13.24
CA ALA A 270 12.48 9.76 13.58
C ALA A 270 11.42 8.77 13.12
N VAL A 271 11.87 7.52 13.00
CA VAL A 271 11.03 6.35 13.23
C VAL A 271 11.42 5.76 14.59
N ASN A 272 10.53 5.86 15.57
CA ASN A 272 10.85 5.55 16.97
C ASN A 272 11.07 4.05 17.21
N HIS A 273 10.29 3.22 16.50
CA HIS A 273 10.37 1.76 16.61
C HIS A 273 10.20 1.09 15.25
N VAL A 274 10.84 -0.05 15.07
CA VAL A 274 10.67 -0.87 13.87
C VAL A 274 9.25 -1.47 13.84
N ILE A 275 8.81 -2.02 14.97
CA ILE A 275 7.51 -2.71 15.07
C ILE A 275 6.97 -2.69 16.51
N ASN A 276 5.70 -2.34 16.68
CA ASN A 276 4.97 -2.46 17.96
C ASN A 276 5.77 -2.04 19.23
N GLY A 277 6.42 -0.88 19.22
CA GLY A 277 7.20 -0.37 20.36
C GLY A 277 8.58 -1.02 20.54
N THR A 278 9.01 -1.85 19.59
CA THR A 278 10.30 -2.57 19.65
C THR A 278 11.19 -2.25 18.45
N GLY A 279 12.49 -2.45 18.64
CA GLY A 279 13.51 -1.92 17.75
C GLY A 279 13.90 -0.53 18.23
N ILE A 280 15.21 -0.28 18.27
CA ILE A 280 15.78 0.99 18.67
C ILE A 280 15.40 2.09 17.66
N SER A 281 15.31 3.34 18.12
CA SER A 281 14.95 4.48 17.27
C SER A 281 16.01 4.76 16.21
N THR A 282 15.58 5.32 15.08
CA THR A 282 16.49 5.84 14.04
C THR A 282 17.37 6.98 14.55
N LYS A 283 17.01 7.65 15.66
CA LYS A 283 17.85 8.67 16.31
C LYS A 283 19.13 8.08 16.91
N GLU A 284 19.12 6.80 17.27
CA GLU A 284 20.25 6.13 17.92
C GLU A 284 21.10 5.34 16.91
N ILE A 285 20.48 4.80 15.86
CA ILE A 285 21.17 4.08 14.78
C ILE A 285 20.44 4.28 13.46
N ARG A 286 21.20 4.49 12.38
CA ARG A 286 20.67 4.80 11.05
C ARG A 286 19.66 3.77 10.50
N ARG A 287 19.86 2.49 10.78
CA ARG A 287 19.02 1.40 10.27
C ARG A 287 18.74 0.36 11.35
N PRO A 288 17.76 0.61 12.23
CA PRO A 288 17.25 -0.39 13.17
C PRO A 288 16.69 -1.61 12.41
N PHE A 289 16.90 -2.80 12.97
CA PHE A 289 16.53 -4.05 12.32
C PHE A 289 15.98 -5.06 13.32
N ILE A 290 14.97 -5.82 12.91
CA ILE A 290 14.42 -6.97 13.65
C ILE A 290 14.46 -8.20 12.74
N LEU A 291 15.11 -9.27 13.21
CA LEU A 291 15.17 -10.53 12.48
C LEU A 291 13.80 -11.23 12.45
N LYS A 292 13.08 -11.16 13.58
CA LYS A 292 11.80 -11.84 13.75
C LYS A 292 10.94 -11.16 14.81
N TYR A 293 9.68 -10.94 14.48
CA TYR A 293 8.62 -10.55 15.41
C TYR A 293 7.55 -11.62 15.48
N VAL A 294 7.25 -12.13 16.68
CA VAL A 294 6.13 -13.05 16.90
C VAL A 294 5.56 -12.85 18.30
N ASN A 295 4.23 -12.79 18.42
CA ASN A 295 3.52 -12.77 19.70
C ASN A 295 4.01 -11.73 20.72
N GLY A 296 4.30 -10.50 20.26
CA GLY A 296 4.79 -9.43 21.15
C GLY A 296 6.31 -9.36 21.29
N LYS A 297 7.06 -10.33 20.75
CA LYS A 297 8.51 -10.46 20.98
C LYS A 297 9.32 -10.25 19.72
N SER A 298 10.38 -9.46 19.85
CA SER A 298 11.33 -9.13 18.78
C SER A 298 12.66 -9.81 19.02
N THR A 299 13.13 -10.58 18.06
CA THR A 299 14.52 -11.08 18.01
C THR A 299 15.37 -10.07 17.25
N LEU A 300 16.39 -9.53 17.91
CA LEU A 300 17.33 -8.55 17.37
C LEU A 300 18.51 -9.25 16.66
N PRO A 301 19.30 -8.52 15.85
CA PRO A 301 20.44 -9.08 15.12
C PRO A 301 21.53 -9.73 16.00
N ASP A 302 21.68 -9.27 17.25
CA ASP A 302 22.60 -9.85 18.23
C ASP A 302 22.07 -11.13 18.90
N GLY A 303 20.87 -11.57 18.54
CA GLY A 303 20.18 -12.73 19.09
C GLY A 303 19.38 -12.45 20.38
N SER A 304 19.44 -11.23 20.92
CA SER A 304 18.63 -10.85 22.08
C SER A 304 17.14 -10.81 21.73
N VAL A 305 16.29 -11.02 22.74
CA VAL A 305 14.83 -11.01 22.61
C VAL A 305 14.26 -9.92 23.50
N VAL A 306 13.52 -8.99 22.91
CA VAL A 306 12.83 -7.89 23.60
C VAL A 306 11.33 -8.15 23.58
N ASP A 307 10.67 -7.96 24.73
CA ASP A 307 9.21 -7.99 24.84
C ASP A 307 8.67 -6.56 24.65
N GLY A 308 7.75 -6.39 23.70
CA GLY A 308 7.10 -5.10 23.41
C GLY A 308 5.85 -4.84 24.25
N LYS A 309 5.63 -5.60 25.33
CA LYS A 309 4.52 -5.45 26.28
C LYS A 309 4.95 -4.77 27.57
#